data_AF-A0A969NNH2-F1
#
_entry.id   AF-A0A969NNH2-F1
#
_cell.length_a   1.000
_cell.length_b   1.000
_cell.length_c   1.000
_cell.angle_alpha   90.00
_cell.angle_beta   90.00
_cell.angle_gamma   90.00
#
_symmetry.space_group_name_H-M   'P 1'
#
loop_
_entity.id
_entity.type
_entity.pdbx_description
1 polymer ?
#
loop_
_entity_poly.entity_id
_entity_poly.type
_entity_poly.pdbx_seq_one_letter_code
_entity_poly.pdbx_strand_id
1 'polypeptide(L)'
;MLLIALIMLISLLPILLHQEQVRVKPPGKAPTIWRDLGEFFGRRELWLWLAILATYTTGSSMAITMFRPLLVDLGLSATQIGLLLGVVSYGVGILGALVGGLAVNFLDRKRLLIAGGCIQVLVISAFLLPAWGFSSLVILYSLGILFNSSFGFAETFASTITMDYCDPDSAGRDFTIQTSIAFVSSAIAGSVSGTITEAIGYSGLFILSTVLILLNLVLISKLKV
;
A
#
# COMPACT_ATOMS: atom_id res chain seq x y z
N MET A 1 -20.84 6.37 -12.30
CA MET A 1 -20.06 7.35 -13.08
C MET A 1 -20.36 8.78 -12.69
N LEU A 2 -21.61 9.25 -12.71
CA LEU A 2 -21.97 10.62 -12.27
C LEU A 2 -21.54 10.95 -10.83
N LEU A 3 -21.66 9.99 -9.91
CA LEU A 3 -21.27 10.17 -8.51
C LEU A 3 -19.74 10.31 -8.33
N ILE A 4 -18.96 9.55 -9.10
CA ILE A 4 -17.48 9.64 -9.13
C ILE A 4 -17.07 10.99 -9.74
N ALA A 5 -17.73 11.41 -10.82
CA ALA A 5 -17.48 12.71 -11.44
C ALA A 5 -17.76 13.88 -10.48
N LEU A 6 -18.84 13.80 -9.70
CA LEU A 6 -19.18 14.80 -8.69
C LEU A 6 -18.11 14.87 -7.58
N ILE A 7 -17.65 13.72 -7.08
CA ILE A 7 -16.58 13.65 -6.06
C ILE A 7 -15.28 14.26 -6.60
N MET A 8 -14.90 13.93 -7.84
CA MET A 8 -13.71 14.51 -8.47
C MET A 8 -13.83 16.04 -8.62
N LEU A 9 -15.02 16.54 -8.93
CA LEU A 9 -15.28 17.98 -9.06
C LEU A 9 -15.18 18.69 -7.70
N ILE A 10 -15.63 18.05 -6.62
CA ILE A 10 -15.44 18.53 -5.24
C ILE A 10 -13.96 18.52 -4.84
N SER A 11 -13.19 17.50 -5.22
CA SER A 11 -11.73 17.46 -4.98
C SER A 11 -10.95 18.51 -5.77
N LEU A 12 -11.52 19.03 -6.87
CA LEU A 12 -10.95 20.14 -7.64
C LEU A 12 -11.09 21.49 -6.93
N LEU A 13 -12.08 21.61 -6.05
CA LEU A 13 -12.41 22.82 -5.31
C LEU A 13 -11.26 23.29 -4.39
N PRO A 14 -10.63 22.43 -3.55
CA PRO A 14 -9.46 22.83 -2.77
C PRO A 14 -8.25 23.16 -3.66
N ILE A 15 -8.10 22.51 -4.82
CA ILE A 15 -7.01 22.81 -5.77
C ILE A 15 -7.18 24.20 -6.38
N LEU A 16 -8.41 24.58 -6.75
CA LEU A 16 -8.72 25.91 -7.28
C LEU A 16 -8.54 27.02 -6.22
N LEU A 17 -8.76 26.69 -4.95
CA LEU A 17 -8.58 27.61 -3.82
C LEU A 17 -7.13 27.68 -3.33
N HIS A 18 -6.31 26.66 -3.61
CA HIS A 18 -4.91 26.63 -3.18
C HIS A 18 -4.04 27.37 -4.17
N GLN A 19 -3.58 28.57 -3.80
CA GLN A 19 -2.56 29.27 -4.55
C GLN A 19 -1.23 28.55 -4.39
N GLU A 20 -0.81 27.89 -5.46
CA GLU A 20 0.51 27.26 -5.57
C GLU A 20 1.57 28.33 -5.36
N GLN A 21 2.30 28.25 -4.24
CA GLN A 21 3.45 29.11 -3.99
C GLN A 21 4.57 28.65 -4.92
N VAL A 22 4.52 29.11 -6.18
CA VAL A 22 5.55 28.85 -7.18
C VAL A 22 6.83 29.49 -6.68
N ARG A 23 7.69 28.68 -6.06
CA ARG A 23 9.05 29.08 -5.75
C ARG A 23 9.80 29.11 -7.08
N VAL A 24 9.72 30.24 -7.78
CA VAL A 24 10.37 30.45 -9.07
C VAL A 24 11.88 30.31 -8.87
N LYS A 25 12.44 29.20 -9.35
CA LYS A 25 13.88 28.97 -9.34
C LYS A 25 14.52 29.94 -10.35
N PRO A 26 15.63 30.63 -10.02
CA PRO A 26 16.42 31.31 -11.03
C PRO A 26 16.88 30.28 -12.08
N PRO A 27 17.06 30.67 -13.36
CA PRO A 27 17.35 29.75 -14.45
C PRO A 27 18.71 29.06 -14.23
N GLY A 28 18.68 27.91 -13.57
CA GLY A 28 19.78 26.96 -13.48
C GLY A 28 19.84 26.11 -14.75
N LYS A 29 21.05 25.65 -15.08
CA LYS A 29 21.36 24.82 -16.27
C LYS A 29 20.26 23.79 -16.57
N ALA A 30 19.92 23.64 -17.86
CA ALA A 30 18.88 22.73 -18.33
C ALA A 30 18.94 21.37 -17.59
N PRO A 31 17.85 20.97 -16.91
CA PRO A 31 17.84 19.72 -16.15
C PRO A 31 17.97 18.55 -17.12
N THR A 32 19.14 17.91 -17.12
CA THR A 32 19.32 16.62 -17.78
C THR A 32 18.68 15.54 -16.91
N ILE A 33 17.52 15.04 -17.35
CA ILE A 33 16.77 13.94 -16.73
C ILE A 33 17.66 12.80 -16.25
N TRP A 34 18.67 12.42 -17.05
CA TRP A 34 19.63 11.36 -16.73
C TRP A 34 20.50 11.64 -15.49
N ARG A 35 20.91 12.90 -15.30
CA ARG A 35 21.71 13.31 -14.15
C ARG A 35 20.87 13.30 -12.88
N ASP A 36 19.67 13.83 -12.96
CA ASP A 36 18.76 13.91 -11.83
C ASP A 36 18.28 12.49 -11.42
N LEU A 37 18.09 11.58 -12.39
CA LEU A 37 17.84 10.16 -12.12
C LEU A 37 19.06 9.49 -11.45
N GLY A 38 20.27 9.78 -11.95
CA GLY A 38 21.51 9.29 -11.33
C GLY A 38 21.69 9.78 -9.89
N GLU A 39 21.34 11.03 -9.60
CA GLU A 39 21.37 11.61 -8.26
C GLU A 39 20.33 10.96 -7.33
N PHE A 40 19.13 10.66 -7.85
CA PHE A 40 18.10 9.93 -7.10
C PHE A 40 18.57 8.52 -6.74
N PHE A 41 18.96 7.72 -7.73
CA PHE A 41 19.44 6.34 -7.51
C PHE A 41 20.83 6.24 -6.85
N GLY A 42 21.56 7.35 -6.70
CA GLY A 42 22.85 7.38 -6.00
C GLY A 42 22.74 7.29 -4.47
N ARG A 43 21.56 7.53 -3.90
CA ARG A 43 21.35 7.52 -2.43
C ARG A 43 21.22 6.09 -1.93
N ARG A 44 22.22 5.60 -1.19
CA ARG A 44 22.22 4.22 -0.66
C ARG A 44 21.02 3.90 0.25
N GLU A 45 20.55 4.88 1.02
CA GLU A 45 19.39 4.72 1.92
C GLU A 45 18.08 4.60 1.14
N LEU A 46 17.99 5.24 -0.03
CA LEU A 46 16.82 5.15 -0.90
C LEU A 46 16.60 3.71 -1.40
N TRP A 47 17.66 2.96 -1.73
CA TRP A 47 17.52 1.57 -2.17
C TRP A 47 16.92 0.67 -1.10
N LEU A 48 17.26 0.89 0.18
CA LEU A 48 16.62 0.19 1.29
C LEU A 48 15.14 0.56 1.40
N TRP A 49 14.81 1.84 1.26
CA TRP A 49 13.42 2.31 1.26
C TRP A 49 12.60 1.76 0.09
N LEU A 50 13.15 1.77 -1.13
CA LEU A 50 12.51 1.18 -2.32
C LEU A 50 12.30 -0.33 -2.16
N ALA A 51 13.25 -1.04 -1.55
CA ALA A 51 13.08 -2.45 -1.22
C ALA A 51 11.97 -2.68 -0.20
N ILE A 52 11.83 -1.80 0.80
CA ILE A 52 10.72 -1.82 1.77
C ILE A 52 9.39 -1.61 1.03
N LEU A 53 9.27 -0.57 0.20
CA LEU A 53 8.06 -0.32 -0.58
C LEU A 53 7.70 -1.52 -1.46
N ALA A 54 8.65 -2.01 -2.26
CA ALA A 54 8.42 -3.12 -3.18
C ALA A 54 8.05 -4.42 -2.46
N THR A 55 8.71 -4.74 -1.34
CA THR A 55 8.41 -5.98 -0.60
C THR A 55 7.04 -5.90 0.08
N TYR A 56 6.71 -4.73 0.65
CA TYR A 56 5.42 -4.50 1.29
C TYR A 56 4.27 -4.57 0.28
N THR A 57 4.39 -3.88 -0.85
CA THR A 57 3.37 -3.93 -1.91
C THR A 57 3.26 -5.31 -2.53
N THR A 58 4.38 -6.00 -2.76
CA THR A 58 4.35 -7.37 -3.29
C THR A 58 3.57 -8.30 -2.37
N GLY A 59 3.91 -8.37 -1.07
CA GLY A 59 3.25 -9.26 -0.13
C GLY A 59 1.76 -8.94 0.08
N SER A 60 1.43 -7.65 0.21
CA SER A 60 0.04 -7.21 0.38
C SER A 60 -0.80 -7.42 -0.89
N SER A 61 -0.24 -7.14 -2.06
CA SER A 61 -0.93 -7.31 -3.35
C SER A 61 -1.18 -8.76 -3.71
N MET A 62 -0.26 -9.68 -3.40
CA MET A 62 -0.50 -11.11 -3.59
C MET A 62 -1.69 -11.59 -2.76
N ALA A 63 -1.70 -11.23 -1.47
CA ALA A 63 -2.77 -11.64 -0.57
C ALA A 63 -4.14 -11.11 -1.01
N ILE A 64 -4.27 -9.80 -1.32
CA ILE A 64 -5.57 -9.23 -1.69
C ILE A 64 -6.04 -9.67 -3.07
N THR A 65 -5.12 -9.87 -4.02
CA THR A 65 -5.45 -10.34 -5.37
C THR A 65 -6.04 -11.74 -5.33
N MET A 66 -5.50 -12.64 -4.50
CA MET A 66 -5.99 -14.01 -4.35
C MET A 66 -7.12 -14.17 -3.32
N PHE A 67 -7.30 -13.20 -2.42
CA PHE A 67 -8.44 -13.18 -1.51
C PHE A 67 -9.78 -13.08 -2.25
N ARG A 68 -9.84 -12.33 -3.36
CA ARG A 68 -11.03 -12.24 -4.23
C ARG A 68 -11.44 -13.60 -4.82
N PRO A 69 -10.58 -14.33 -5.56
CA PRO A 69 -10.84 -15.69 -6.02
C PRO A 69 -11.24 -16.65 -4.91
N LEU A 70 -10.56 -16.61 -3.75
CA LEU A 70 -10.91 -17.45 -2.61
C LEU A 70 -12.36 -17.28 -2.18
N LEU A 71 -12.88 -16.05 -2.15
CA LEU A 71 -14.28 -15.79 -1.81
C LEU A 71 -15.25 -16.35 -2.87
N VAL A 72 -14.86 -16.31 -4.14
CA VAL A 72 -15.65 -16.90 -5.24
C VAL A 72 -15.70 -18.43 -5.08
N ASP A 73 -14.56 -19.05 -4.78
CA ASP A 73 -14.46 -20.51 -4.59
C ASP A 73 -15.25 -20.98 -3.36
N LEU A 74 -15.39 -20.14 -2.34
CA LEU A 74 -16.24 -20.37 -1.17
C LEU A 74 -17.75 -20.18 -1.48
N GLY A 75 -18.12 -19.84 -2.72
CA GLY A 75 -19.49 -19.74 -3.18
C GLY A 75 -20.19 -18.40 -2.90
N LEU A 76 -19.44 -17.35 -2.55
CA LEU A 76 -20.04 -16.03 -2.36
C LEU A 76 -20.51 -15.45 -3.69
N SER A 77 -21.68 -14.79 -3.66
CA SER A 77 -22.18 -14.07 -4.83
C SER A 77 -21.31 -12.85 -5.16
N ALA A 78 -21.19 -12.51 -6.44
CA ALA A 78 -20.46 -11.32 -6.89
C ALA A 78 -20.96 -10.03 -6.19
N THR A 79 -22.26 -9.95 -5.90
CA THR A 79 -22.87 -8.84 -5.14
C THR A 79 -22.35 -8.75 -3.71
N GLN A 80 -22.23 -9.88 -3.01
CA GLN A 80 -21.69 -9.93 -1.64
C GLN A 80 -20.20 -9.57 -1.64
N ILE A 81 -19.43 -10.10 -2.59
CA ILE A 81 -18.01 -9.78 -2.75
C ILE A 81 -17.82 -8.29 -3.04
N GLY A 82 -18.63 -7.72 -3.93
CA GLY A 82 -18.61 -6.29 -4.26
C GLY A 82 -18.99 -5.39 -3.09
N LEU A 83 -19.99 -5.77 -2.30
CA LEU A 83 -20.35 -5.04 -1.07
C LEU A 83 -19.25 -5.14 -0.02
N LEU A 84 -18.71 -6.34 0.19
CA LEU A 84 -17.67 -6.60 1.17
C LEU A 84 -16.38 -5.87 0.81
N LEU A 85 -15.77 -6.23 -0.32
CA LEU A 85 -14.44 -5.75 -0.70
C LEU A 85 -14.48 -4.35 -1.28
N GLY A 86 -15.60 -3.92 -1.84
CA GLY A 86 -15.81 -2.57 -2.33
C GLY A 86 -16.26 -1.65 -1.22
N VAL A 87 -17.56 -1.61 -0.96
CA VAL A 87 -18.15 -0.55 -0.12
C VAL A 87 -17.66 -0.60 1.32
N VAL A 88 -17.78 -1.76 1.97
CA VAL A 88 -17.51 -1.89 3.41
C VAL A 88 -16.00 -1.81 3.69
N SER A 89 -15.19 -2.59 2.97
CA SER A 89 -13.75 -2.65 3.22
C SER A 89 -13.04 -1.34 2.88
N TYR A 90 -13.32 -0.70 1.72
CA TYR A 90 -12.72 0.60 1.42
C TYR A 90 -13.22 1.71 2.36
N GLY A 91 -14.50 1.68 2.76
CA GLY A 91 -15.04 2.64 3.73
C GLY A 91 -14.28 2.61 5.06
N VAL A 92 -14.01 1.40 5.59
CA VAL A 92 -13.20 1.25 6.81
C VAL A 92 -11.71 1.49 6.54
N GLY A 93 -11.21 1.22 5.33
CA GLY A 93 -9.86 1.59 4.89
C GLY A 93 -9.60 3.09 5.00
N ILE A 94 -10.56 3.91 4.58
CA ILE A 94 -10.49 5.38 4.72
C ILE A 94 -10.42 5.78 6.20
N LEU A 95 -11.23 5.15 7.07
CA LEU A 95 -11.14 5.39 8.51
C LEU A 95 -9.78 5.00 9.07
N GLY A 96 -9.20 3.88 8.62
CA GLY A 96 -7.85 3.45 8.97
C GLY A 96 -6.78 4.47 8.57
N ALA A 97 -6.89 5.04 7.36
CA ALA A 97 -6.00 6.10 6.88
C ALA A 97 -6.15 7.39 7.69
N LEU A 98 -7.37 7.80 8.05
CA LEU A 98 -7.62 8.97 8.91
C LEU A 98 -6.99 8.79 10.30
N VAL A 99 -7.18 7.63 10.91
CA VAL A 99 -6.55 7.29 12.20
C VAL A 99 -5.02 7.28 12.07
N GLY A 100 -4.49 6.73 10.98
CA GLY A 100 -3.07 6.76 10.66
C GLY A 100 -2.52 8.19 10.57
N GLY A 101 -3.21 9.07 9.84
CA GLY A 101 -2.82 10.47 9.64
C GLY A 101 -2.81 11.26 10.95
N LEU A 102 -3.80 11.05 11.82
CA LEU A 102 -3.82 11.67 13.15
C LEU A 102 -2.67 11.16 14.03
N ALA A 103 -2.36 9.86 13.95
CA ALA A 103 -1.30 9.24 14.75
C ALA A 103 0.12 9.70 14.36
N VAL A 104 0.33 10.23 13.13
CA VAL A 104 1.63 10.82 12.70
C VAL A 104 2.08 11.93 13.65
N ASN A 105 1.17 12.67 14.26
CA ASN A 105 1.49 13.80 15.14
C ASN A 105 1.93 13.38 16.55
N PHE A 106 1.68 12.13 16.96
CA PHE A 106 1.85 11.70 18.35
C PHE A 106 2.96 10.67 18.56
N LEU A 107 3.41 9.97 17.52
CA LEU A 107 4.32 8.83 17.61
C LEU A 107 5.47 8.92 16.60
N ASP A 108 6.60 8.28 16.92
CA ASP A 108 7.73 8.19 16.00
C ASP A 108 7.33 7.46 14.72
N ARG A 109 7.65 8.05 13.56
CA ARG A 109 7.32 7.52 12.23
C ARG A 109 7.78 6.08 12.04
N LYS A 110 8.98 5.74 12.52
CA LYS A 110 9.52 4.38 12.46
C LYS A 110 8.69 3.38 13.27
N ARG A 111 8.24 3.76 14.47
CA ARG A 111 7.43 2.90 15.35
C ARG A 111 6.06 2.64 14.74
N LEU A 112 5.45 3.66 14.14
CA LEU A 112 4.17 3.55 13.43
C LEU A 112 4.27 2.62 12.21
N LEU A 113 5.35 2.73 11.43
CA LEU A 113 5.58 1.85 10.29
C LEU A 113 5.76 0.38 10.72
N ILE A 114 6.51 0.14 11.81
CA ILE A 114 6.66 -1.20 12.39
C ILE A 114 5.32 -1.72 12.92
N ALA A 115 4.56 -0.89 13.63
CA ALA A 115 3.25 -1.27 14.15
C ALA A 115 2.28 -1.63 13.01
N GLY A 116 2.22 -0.82 11.96
CA GLY A 116 1.42 -1.09 10.76
C GLY A 116 1.83 -2.40 10.08
N GLY A 117 3.13 -2.64 9.91
CA GLY A 117 3.63 -3.90 9.36
C GLY A 117 3.28 -5.12 10.23
N CYS A 118 3.39 -5.00 11.55
CA CYS A 118 3.00 -6.07 12.49
C CYS A 118 1.51 -6.41 12.39
N ILE A 119 0.65 -5.39 12.34
CA ILE A 119 -0.80 -5.59 12.15
C ILE A 119 -1.05 -6.26 10.79
N GLN A 120 -0.35 -5.83 9.73
CA GLN A 120 -0.49 -6.42 8.40
C GLN A 120 -0.10 -7.90 8.39
N VAL A 121 0.99 -8.29 9.07
CA VAL A 121 1.39 -9.70 9.23
C VAL A 121 0.30 -10.50 9.90
N LEU A 122 -0.28 -9.99 11.00
CA LEU A 122 -1.35 -10.68 11.72
C LEU A 122 -2.58 -10.87 10.84
N VAL A 123 -2.97 -9.83 10.08
CA VAL A 123 -4.16 -9.91 9.22
C VAL A 123 -3.96 -10.87 8.05
N ILE A 124 -2.80 -10.84 7.37
CA ILE A 124 -2.54 -11.77 6.26
C ILE A 124 -2.39 -13.20 6.77
N SER A 125 -1.77 -13.39 7.93
CA SER A 125 -1.73 -14.72 8.57
C SER A 125 -3.14 -15.23 8.90
N ALA A 126 -4.06 -14.33 9.26
CA ALA A 126 -5.45 -14.70 9.52
C ALA A 126 -6.22 -15.12 8.25
N PHE A 127 -5.75 -14.81 7.04
CA PHE A 127 -6.32 -15.36 5.79
C PHE A 127 -6.09 -16.87 5.65
N LEU A 128 -5.18 -17.46 6.43
CA LEU A 128 -5.01 -18.92 6.50
C LEU A 128 -6.22 -19.62 7.14
N LEU A 129 -7.00 -18.94 7.98
CA LEU A 129 -8.18 -19.51 8.63
C LEU A 129 -9.25 -19.95 7.60
N PRO A 130 -9.69 -19.07 6.68
CA PRO A 130 -10.53 -19.48 5.54
C PRO A 130 -9.92 -20.59 4.69
N ALA A 131 -8.60 -20.54 4.45
CA ALA A 131 -7.90 -21.52 3.62
C ALA A 131 -7.89 -22.93 4.24
N TRP A 132 -7.96 -23.04 5.57
CA TRP A 132 -8.09 -24.30 6.31
C TRP A 132 -9.53 -24.77 6.55
N GLY A 133 -10.52 -24.07 5.98
CA GLY A 133 -11.93 -24.49 6.02
C GLY A 133 -12.78 -23.80 7.09
N PHE A 134 -12.25 -22.80 7.83
CA PHE A 134 -13.07 -21.97 8.71
C PHE A 134 -13.73 -20.83 7.92
N SER A 135 -14.73 -21.17 7.09
CA SER A 135 -15.32 -20.27 6.09
C SER A 135 -16.65 -19.61 6.53
N SER A 136 -16.71 -19.07 7.76
CA SER A 136 -17.88 -18.29 8.18
C SER A 136 -17.92 -16.92 7.47
N LEU A 137 -19.10 -16.52 6.99
CA LEU A 137 -19.32 -15.18 6.40
C LEU A 137 -18.81 -14.07 7.33
N VAL A 138 -19.01 -14.19 8.64
CA VAL A 138 -18.54 -13.19 9.61
C VAL A 138 -17.02 -13.08 9.58
N ILE A 139 -16.30 -14.21 9.52
CA ILE A 139 -14.83 -14.25 9.48
C ILE A 139 -14.33 -13.61 8.19
N LEU A 140 -14.90 -13.97 7.04
CA LEU A 140 -14.52 -13.41 5.73
C LEU A 140 -14.72 -11.89 5.68
N TYR A 141 -15.84 -11.41 6.25
CA TYR A 141 -16.13 -10.00 6.32
C TYR A 141 -15.15 -9.26 7.23
N SER A 142 -14.91 -9.77 8.43
CA SER A 142 -13.95 -9.20 9.38
C SER A 142 -12.54 -9.13 8.79
N LEU A 143 -12.10 -10.18 8.09
CA LEU A 143 -10.79 -10.25 7.45
C LEU A 143 -10.60 -9.20 6.36
N GLY A 144 -11.57 -9.03 5.46
CA GLY A 144 -11.51 -7.99 4.42
C GLY A 144 -11.46 -6.57 4.98
N ILE A 145 -12.24 -6.32 6.04
CA ILE A 145 -12.30 -5.03 6.75
C ILE A 145 -10.96 -4.75 7.46
N LEU A 146 -10.46 -5.72 8.24
CA LEU A 146 -9.19 -5.58 8.94
C LEU A 146 -8.04 -5.37 7.98
N PHE A 147 -8.05 -6.05 6.82
CA PHE A 147 -7.01 -5.90 5.81
C PHE A 147 -6.98 -4.49 5.24
N ASN A 148 -8.11 -3.96 4.79
CA ASN A 148 -8.16 -2.61 4.22
C ASN A 148 -7.88 -1.52 5.26
N SER A 149 -8.35 -1.71 6.50
CA SER A 149 -8.07 -0.79 7.60
C SER A 149 -6.58 -0.72 7.93
N SER A 150 -5.94 -1.89 8.10
CA SER A 150 -4.50 -1.99 8.33
C SER A 150 -3.69 -1.43 7.16
N PHE A 151 -4.12 -1.74 5.94
CA PHE A 151 -3.47 -1.26 4.72
C PHE A 151 -3.50 0.27 4.65
N GLY A 152 -4.67 0.90 4.83
CA GLY A 152 -4.82 2.36 4.81
C GLY A 152 -4.04 3.05 5.94
N PHE A 153 -4.00 2.44 7.13
CA PHE A 153 -3.17 2.91 8.23
C PHE A 153 -1.68 2.90 7.84
N ALA A 154 -1.16 1.78 7.34
CA ALA A 154 0.24 1.63 6.95
C ALA A 154 0.63 2.51 5.75
N GLU A 155 -0.25 2.64 4.75
CA GLU A 155 -0.04 3.45 3.54
C GLU A 155 0.13 4.94 3.88
N THR A 156 -0.55 5.43 4.92
CA THR A 156 -0.44 6.82 5.37
C THR A 156 0.98 7.15 5.84
N PHE A 157 1.59 6.25 6.64
CA PHE A 157 2.98 6.43 7.08
C PHE A 157 3.96 6.20 5.94
N ALA A 158 3.71 5.21 5.09
CA ALA A 158 4.56 4.95 3.93
C ALA A 158 4.62 6.17 2.99
N SER A 159 3.48 6.81 2.73
CA SER A 159 3.40 8.03 1.93
C SER A 159 4.12 9.21 2.58
N THR A 160 4.03 9.31 3.91
CA THR A 160 4.75 10.34 4.69
C THR A 160 6.27 10.15 4.59
N ILE A 161 6.77 8.92 4.76
CA ILE A 161 8.21 8.62 4.66
C ILE A 161 8.70 8.75 3.21
N THR A 162 7.85 8.41 2.23
CA THR A 162 8.14 8.65 0.80
C THR A 162 8.46 10.13 0.55
N MET A 163 7.70 11.04 1.17
CA MET A 163 7.95 12.48 1.10
C MET A 163 9.26 12.90 1.79
N ASP A 164 9.67 12.24 2.87
CA ASP A 164 10.95 12.54 3.53
C ASP A 164 12.16 12.20 2.65
N TYR A 165 12.04 11.19 1.79
CA TYR A 165 13.08 10.80 0.83
C TYR A 165 13.04 11.59 -0.49
N CYS A 166 12.03 12.45 -0.67
CA CYS A 166 11.93 13.33 -1.82
C CYS A 166 12.85 14.55 -1.66
N ASP A 167 13.55 14.92 -2.72
CA ASP A 167 14.27 16.19 -2.75
C ASP A 167 13.26 17.36 -2.78
N PRO A 168 13.39 18.39 -1.91
CA PRO A 168 12.48 19.54 -1.93
C PRO A 168 12.40 20.24 -3.28
N ASP A 169 13.49 20.18 -4.06
CA ASP A 169 13.56 20.79 -5.38
C ASP A 169 12.94 19.92 -6.49
N SER A 170 12.74 18.63 -6.25
CA SER A 170 12.15 17.70 -7.23
C SER A 170 11.15 16.73 -6.62
N ALA A 171 10.38 17.18 -5.63
CA ALA A 171 9.55 16.30 -4.81
C ALA A 171 8.49 15.54 -5.62
N GLY A 172 7.88 16.19 -6.61
CA GLY A 172 6.92 15.54 -7.51
C GLY A 172 7.53 14.38 -8.29
N ARG A 173 8.74 14.57 -8.85
CA ARG A 173 9.45 13.54 -9.61
C ARG A 173 9.80 12.34 -8.73
N ASP A 174 10.40 12.60 -7.58
CA ASP A 174 10.88 11.55 -6.67
C ASP A 174 9.71 10.75 -6.08
N PHE A 175 8.61 11.43 -5.75
CA PHE A 175 7.38 10.79 -5.31
C PHE A 175 6.78 9.90 -6.41
N THR A 176 6.71 10.40 -7.65
CA THR A 176 6.22 9.63 -8.80
C THR A 176 7.09 8.40 -9.07
N ILE A 177 8.42 8.49 -8.96
CA ILE A 177 9.30 7.33 -9.17
C ILE A 177 9.04 6.27 -8.10
N GLN A 178 9.00 6.66 -6.82
CA GLN A 178 8.76 5.72 -5.71
C GLN A 178 7.40 5.03 -5.83
N THR A 179 6.33 5.80 -6.09
CA THR A 179 4.98 5.25 -6.29
C THR A 179 4.89 4.37 -7.53
N SER A 180 5.52 4.75 -8.64
CA SER A 180 5.56 3.92 -9.85
C SER A 180 6.22 2.56 -9.59
N ILE A 181 7.33 2.52 -8.85
CA ILE A 181 7.99 1.26 -8.45
C ILE A 181 7.06 0.41 -7.58
N ALA A 182 6.36 1.04 -6.63
CA ALA A 182 5.38 0.37 -5.76
C ALA A 182 4.19 -0.22 -6.56
N PHE A 183 3.69 0.49 -7.57
CA PHE A 183 2.63 0.01 -8.45
C PHE A 183 3.09 -1.11 -9.38
N VAL A 184 4.27 -0.99 -9.99
CA VAL A 184 4.83 -2.04 -10.87
C VAL A 184 5.08 -3.33 -10.08
N SER A 185 5.68 -3.23 -8.90
CA SER A 185 5.88 -4.39 -8.01
C SER A 185 4.55 -5.03 -7.62
N SER A 186 3.56 -4.24 -7.22
CA SER A 186 2.18 -4.70 -6.95
C SER A 186 1.55 -5.43 -8.14
N ALA A 187 1.67 -4.88 -9.35
CA ALA A 187 1.10 -5.47 -10.56
C ALA A 187 1.76 -6.80 -10.96
N ILE A 188 3.09 -6.88 -10.86
CA ILE A 188 3.83 -8.13 -11.09
C ILE A 188 3.43 -9.16 -10.05
N ALA A 189 3.37 -8.76 -8.78
CA ALA A 189 3.00 -9.63 -7.67
C ALA A 189 1.59 -10.20 -7.83
N GLY A 190 0.62 -9.36 -8.19
CA GLY A 190 -0.75 -9.79 -8.50
C GLY A 190 -0.79 -10.76 -9.69
N SER A 191 -0.03 -10.50 -10.74
CA SER A 191 0.00 -11.37 -11.93
C SER A 191 0.59 -12.76 -11.63
N VAL A 192 1.67 -12.82 -10.85
CA VAL A 192 2.35 -14.08 -10.48
C VAL A 192 1.60 -14.82 -9.36
N SER A 193 0.76 -14.13 -8.58
CA SER A 193 0.01 -14.75 -7.49
C SER A 193 -0.93 -15.87 -7.96
N GLY A 194 -1.50 -15.78 -9.15
CA GLY A 194 -2.35 -16.83 -9.72
C GLY A 194 -1.58 -18.14 -9.95
N THR A 195 -0.44 -18.06 -10.66
CA THR A 195 0.38 -19.25 -10.96
C THR A 195 0.97 -19.88 -9.71
N ILE A 196 1.34 -19.07 -8.70
CA ILE A 196 1.76 -19.58 -7.40
C ILE A 196 0.61 -20.30 -6.70
N THR A 197 -0.59 -19.72 -6.70
CA THR A 197 -1.77 -20.36 -6.09
C THR A 197 -2.13 -21.69 -6.76
N GLU A 198 -2.00 -21.78 -8.09
CA GLU A 198 -2.19 -23.04 -8.81
C GLU A 198 -1.16 -24.12 -8.41
N ALA A 199 0.09 -23.72 -8.13
CA ALA A 199 1.16 -24.66 -7.78
C ALA A 199 1.15 -25.12 -6.32
N ILE A 200 0.89 -24.22 -5.36
CA ILE A 200 1.00 -24.50 -3.91
C ILE A 200 -0.30 -24.26 -3.13
N GLY A 201 -1.39 -23.92 -3.81
CA GLY A 201 -2.69 -23.62 -3.21
C GLY A 201 -2.76 -22.26 -2.51
N TYR A 202 -3.98 -21.90 -2.07
CA TYR A 202 -4.23 -20.65 -1.33
C TYR A 202 -3.42 -20.55 -0.04
N SER A 203 -3.34 -21.64 0.73
CA SER A 203 -2.57 -21.67 1.98
C SER A 203 -1.09 -21.38 1.74
N GLY A 204 -0.50 -21.97 0.71
CA GLY A 204 0.90 -21.73 0.35
C GLY A 204 1.17 -20.28 -0.02
N LEU A 205 0.28 -19.66 -0.81
CA LEU A 205 0.42 -18.25 -1.18
C LEU A 205 0.26 -17.29 0.01
N PHE A 206 -0.69 -17.54 0.91
CA PHE A 206 -0.82 -16.70 2.11
C PHE A 206 0.38 -16.83 3.04
N ILE A 207 0.94 -18.04 3.21
CA ILE A 207 2.21 -18.22 3.96
C ILE A 207 3.33 -17.42 3.30
N LEU A 208 3.49 -17.52 1.98
CA LEU A 208 4.50 -16.77 1.23
C LEU A 208 4.33 -15.25 1.42
N SER A 209 3.10 -14.77 1.35
CA SER A 209 2.76 -13.35 1.56
C SER A 209 3.09 -12.90 2.98
N THR A 210 2.78 -13.71 4.00
CA THR A 210 3.17 -13.46 5.39
C THR A 210 4.69 -13.40 5.55
N VAL A 211 5.43 -14.33 4.95
CA VAL A 211 6.90 -14.35 4.99
C VAL A 211 7.49 -13.10 4.34
N LEU A 212 6.93 -12.63 3.22
CA LEU A 212 7.36 -11.40 2.56
C LEU A 212 7.16 -10.17 3.46
N ILE A 213 6.03 -10.06 4.16
CA ILE A 213 5.79 -8.93 5.06
C ILE A 213 6.63 -9.04 6.34
N LEU A 214 6.90 -10.25 6.83
CA LEU A 214 7.88 -10.45 7.91
C LEU A 214 9.28 -9.99 7.48
N LEU A 215 9.70 -10.32 6.26
CA LEU A 215 10.95 -9.83 5.70
C LEU A 215 10.95 -8.30 5.59
N ASN A 216 9.82 -7.72 5.21
CA ASN A 216 9.63 -6.27 5.17
C ASN A 216 9.83 -5.62 6.55
N LEU A 217 9.28 -6.19 7.62
CA LEU A 217 9.51 -5.72 8.98
C LEU A 217 10.98 -5.77 9.39
N VAL A 218 11.69 -6.83 9.01
CA VAL A 218 13.14 -6.93 9.24
C VAL A 218 13.89 -5.82 8.48
N LEU A 219 13.50 -5.51 7.25
CA LEU A 219 14.08 -4.41 6.48
C LEU A 219 13.79 -3.05 7.13
N ILE A 220 12.56 -2.82 7.61
CA ILE A 220 12.19 -1.59 8.33
C ILE A 220 13.02 -1.43 9.60
N SER A 221 13.33 -2.51 10.32
CA SER A 221 14.15 -2.45 11.53
C SER A 221 15.56 -1.87 11.25
N LYS A 222 16.12 -2.18 10.07
CA LYS A 222 17.41 -1.67 9.58
C LYS A 222 17.36 -0.25 9.04
N LEU A 223 16.16 0.28 8.77
CA LEU A 223 15.98 1.65 8.31
C LEU A 223 16.34 2.62 9.44
N LYS A 224 17.23 3.57 9.16
CA LYS A 224 17.55 4.67 10.07
C LYS A 224 16.61 5.83 9.70
N VAL A 225 15.46 5.88 10.35
CA VAL A 225 14.50 7.00 10.34
C VAL A 225 14.55 7.67 11.69
#